data_AF-E7QTR2-F1
#
_entry.id   AF-E7QTR2-F1
#
_cell.length_a   1.000
_cell.length_b   1.000
_cell.length_c   1.000
_cell.angle_alpha   90.00
_cell.angle_beta   90.00
_cell.angle_gamma   90.00
#
_symmetry.space_group_name_H-M   'P 1'
#
loop_
_entity.id
_entity.type
_entity.pdbx_description
1 polymer ?
#
loop_
_entity_poly.entity_id
_entity_poly.type
_entity_poly.pdbx_seq_one_letter_code
_entity_poly.pdbx_strand_id
1 'polypeptide(L)'
;MSEERGNTKDRGDKTEAKIIHEMISYGYSVSIPFGDNDKYDLIIDDMGDLYRVQCKTAWQNKKKTMRFNTHTQTTKGGNYHENTYDGEIDAFVVRYPGNKKTYWIAIDEATEQKMELRFEGKIDHPSINWAEEYEFDGEIPPKSGS
;
A
#
# COMPACT_ATOMS: atom_id res chain seq x y z
N MET A 1 24.08 -21.11 -2.52
CA MET A 1 23.68 -19.74 -2.17
C MET A 1 22.18 -19.76 -1.96
N SER A 2 21.77 -19.73 -0.70
CA SER A 2 20.37 -19.86 -0.28
C SER A 2 20.15 -18.80 0.80
N GLU A 3 19.76 -17.61 0.39
CA GLU A 3 19.52 -16.45 1.26
C GLU A 3 18.04 -16.03 1.22
N GLU A 4 17.58 -15.55 2.38
CA GLU A 4 16.47 -14.58 2.55
C GLU A 4 15.01 -15.00 2.32
N ARG A 5 14.48 -15.92 3.13
CA ARG A 5 13.03 -15.95 3.45
C ARG A 5 12.66 -15.30 4.80
N GLY A 6 13.62 -15.11 5.71
CA GLY A 6 13.36 -14.53 7.04
C GLY A 6 13.32 -13.01 7.08
N ASN A 7 14.03 -12.32 6.19
CA ASN A 7 14.17 -10.85 6.19
C ASN A 7 12.92 -10.15 5.62
N THR A 8 12.26 -10.76 4.63
CA THR A 8 11.13 -10.14 3.93
C THR A 8 9.84 -10.17 4.76
N LYS A 9 9.56 -11.25 5.48
CA LYS A 9 8.39 -11.34 6.38
C LYS A 9 8.50 -10.36 7.55
N ASP A 10 9.62 -10.36 8.27
CA ASP A 10 9.87 -9.42 9.37
C ASP A 10 9.77 -7.95 8.93
N ARG A 11 10.19 -7.63 7.71
CA ARG A 11 10.01 -6.29 7.12
C ARG A 11 8.54 -5.94 6.85
N GLY A 12 7.74 -6.92 6.42
CA GLY A 12 6.29 -6.81 6.27
C GLY A 12 5.61 -6.56 7.60
N ASP A 13 5.85 -7.42 8.60
CA ASP A 13 5.26 -7.31 9.94
C ASP A 13 5.59 -5.94 10.59
N LYS A 14 6.84 -5.46 10.45
CA LYS A 14 7.25 -4.12 10.91
C LYS A 14 6.56 -2.98 10.17
N THR A 15 6.19 -3.19 8.92
CA THR A 15 5.47 -2.21 8.11
C THR A 15 4.03 -2.11 8.57
N GLU A 16 3.34 -3.25 8.69
CA GLU A 16 1.97 -3.34 9.22
C GLU A 16 1.88 -2.72 10.60
N ALA A 17 2.76 -3.10 11.54
CA ALA A 17 2.76 -2.53 12.90
C ALA A 17 2.92 -1.00 12.92
N LYS A 18 3.72 -0.42 12.01
CA LYS A 18 3.89 1.03 11.90
C LYS A 18 2.66 1.70 11.31
N ILE A 19 2.04 1.08 10.32
CA ILE A 19 0.80 1.57 9.72
C ILE A 19 -0.32 1.55 10.77
N ILE A 20 -0.49 0.44 11.50
CA ILE A 20 -1.46 0.34 12.61
C ILE A 20 -1.24 1.46 13.62
N HIS A 21 -0.01 1.67 14.07
CA HIS A 21 0.32 2.74 15.01
C HIS A 21 -0.08 4.12 14.46
N GLU A 22 0.25 4.41 13.20
CA GLU A 22 -0.02 5.70 12.58
C GLU A 22 -1.53 5.94 12.43
N MET A 23 -2.29 4.96 11.94
CA MET A 23 -3.75 5.03 11.82
C MET A 23 -4.40 5.31 13.19
N ILE A 24 -4.02 4.55 14.22
CA ILE A 24 -4.53 4.76 15.58
C ILE A 24 -4.14 6.16 16.12
N SER A 25 -2.94 6.64 15.80
CA SER A 25 -2.47 7.96 16.27
C SER A 25 -3.26 9.13 15.68
N TYR A 26 -3.89 8.93 14.51
CA TYR A 26 -4.81 9.89 13.89
C TYR A 26 -6.28 9.64 14.25
N GLY A 27 -6.58 8.66 15.12
CA GLY A 27 -7.92 8.40 15.64
C GLY A 27 -8.72 7.36 14.85
N TYR A 28 -8.11 6.70 13.87
CA TYR A 28 -8.76 5.62 13.12
C TYR A 28 -8.80 4.33 13.93
N SER A 29 -9.89 3.57 13.78
CA SER A 29 -9.96 2.20 14.31
C SER A 29 -9.39 1.22 13.29
N VAL A 30 -8.68 0.21 13.79
CA VAL A 30 -8.01 -0.79 12.93
C VAL A 30 -8.44 -2.19 13.33
N SER A 31 -8.95 -2.95 12.37
CA SER A 31 -9.26 -4.38 12.52
C SER A 31 -8.25 -5.24 11.76
N ILE A 32 -7.77 -6.30 12.41
CA ILE A 32 -6.82 -7.26 11.83
C ILE A 32 -7.59 -8.55 11.51
N PRO A 33 -7.60 -9.01 10.25
CA PRO A 33 -8.24 -10.27 9.87
C PRO A 33 -7.60 -11.47 10.56
N PHE A 34 -8.38 -12.56 10.74
CA PHE A 34 -7.86 -13.78 11.34
C PHE A 34 -7.27 -14.71 10.27
N GLY A 35 -5.94 -14.78 10.23
CA GLY A 35 -5.16 -15.63 9.32
C GLY A 35 -4.71 -14.92 8.04
N ASP A 36 -3.88 -15.59 7.23
CA ASP A 36 -3.12 -14.96 6.14
C ASP A 36 -3.72 -15.28 4.75
N ASN A 37 -5.02 -15.58 4.67
CA ASN A 37 -5.68 -16.00 3.42
C ASN A 37 -6.39 -14.86 2.67
N ASP A 38 -6.54 -13.70 3.33
CA ASP A 38 -7.20 -12.53 2.77
C ASP A 38 -6.24 -11.73 1.87
N LYS A 39 -6.83 -10.93 0.97
CA LYS A 39 -6.07 -10.10 0.03
C LYS A 39 -5.76 -8.70 0.56
N TYR A 40 -6.20 -8.41 1.78
CA TYR A 40 -5.91 -7.21 2.54
C TYR A 40 -5.30 -7.61 3.88
N ASP A 41 -4.48 -6.74 4.45
CA ASP A 41 -3.84 -6.99 5.74
C ASP A 41 -4.63 -6.37 6.90
N LEU A 42 -5.35 -5.27 6.64
CA LEU A 42 -6.08 -4.49 7.65
C LEU A 42 -7.41 -3.99 7.10
N ILE A 43 -8.34 -3.71 8.02
CA ILE A 43 -9.50 -2.85 7.77
C ILE A 43 -9.34 -1.59 8.61
N ILE A 44 -9.37 -0.42 7.96
CA ILE A 44 -9.34 0.89 8.60
C ILE A 44 -10.76 1.46 8.64
N ASP A 45 -11.18 1.97 9.78
CA ASP A 45 -12.50 2.57 10.01
C ASP A 45 -12.32 4.06 10.35
N ASP A 46 -12.89 4.93 9.51
CA ASP A 46 -12.89 6.39 9.66
C ASP A 46 -14.13 6.96 10.36
N MET A 47 -14.92 6.10 11.00
CA MET A 47 -16.25 6.36 11.59
C MET A 47 -17.40 6.50 10.59
N GLY A 48 -17.13 6.52 9.28
CA GLY A 48 -18.14 6.51 8.22
C GLY A 48 -18.05 5.27 7.34
N ASP A 49 -16.85 5.03 6.80
CA ASP A 49 -16.53 3.99 5.84
C ASP A 49 -15.47 3.02 6.38
N LEU A 50 -15.52 1.78 5.87
CA LEU A 50 -14.52 0.75 6.11
C LEU A 50 -13.64 0.57 4.87
N TYR A 51 -12.32 0.63 5.05
CA TYR A 51 -11.33 0.50 4.00
C TYR A 51 -10.52 -0.77 4.20
N ARG A 52 -10.66 -1.73 3.29
CA ARG A 52 -9.79 -2.91 3.19
C ARG A 52 -8.48 -2.48 2.58
N VAL A 53 -7.40 -2.52 3.34
CA VAL A 53 -6.10 -2.02 2.88
C VAL A 53 -5.05 -3.12 2.84
N GLN A 54 -4.24 -3.10 1.78
CA GLN A 54 -3.04 -3.91 1.68
C GLN A 54 -1.83 -3.05 2.04
N CYS A 55 -1.09 -3.48 3.06
CA CYS A 55 0.17 -2.87 3.47
C CYS A 55 1.29 -3.28 2.52
N LYS A 56 2.15 -2.32 2.15
CA LYS A 56 3.35 -2.58 1.36
C LYS A 56 4.55 -1.83 1.90
N THR A 57 5.72 -2.46 1.85
CA THR A 57 6.98 -1.75 2.08
C THR A 57 7.56 -1.29 0.74
N ALA A 58 7.70 0.02 0.55
CA ALA A 58 8.42 0.55 -0.60
C ALA A 58 9.94 0.40 -0.42
N TRP A 59 10.65 0.45 -1.55
CA TRP A 59 12.11 0.52 -1.60
C TRP A 59 12.57 1.59 -2.58
N GLN A 60 13.78 2.08 -2.38
CA GLN A 60 14.39 3.01 -3.31
C GLN A 60 14.76 2.27 -4.59
N ASN A 61 14.32 2.78 -5.74
CA ASN A 61 14.67 2.22 -7.05
C ASN A 61 15.62 3.12 -7.84
N LYS A 62 15.42 4.44 -7.79
CA LYS A 62 16.31 5.44 -8.38
C LYS A 62 16.57 6.57 -7.38
N LYS A 63 17.42 7.51 -7.75
CA LYS A 63 17.63 8.73 -6.96
C LYS A 63 16.29 9.48 -6.85
N LYS A 64 15.89 9.83 -5.61
CA LYS A 64 14.67 10.58 -5.31
C LYS A 64 13.36 9.92 -5.81
N THR A 65 13.33 8.59 -5.91
CA THR A 65 12.09 7.85 -6.13
C THR A 65 11.99 6.67 -5.18
N MET A 66 10.76 6.23 -4.93
CA MET A 66 10.45 4.97 -4.29
C MET A 66 9.55 4.13 -5.20
N ARG A 67 9.55 2.82 -4.98
CA ARG A 67 8.73 1.88 -5.73
C ARG A 67 8.15 0.84 -4.78
N PHE A 68 6.95 0.37 -5.12
CA PHE A 68 6.32 -0.80 -4.51
C PHE A 68 5.60 -1.62 -5.57
N ASN A 69 5.35 -2.89 -5.27
CA ASN A 69 4.55 -3.78 -6.14
C ASN A 69 3.07 -3.63 -5.79
N THR A 70 2.23 -3.52 -6.80
CA THR A 70 0.76 -3.48 -6.68
C THR A 70 0.11 -4.83 -6.94
N HIS A 71 0.84 -5.81 -7.46
CA HIS A 71 0.32 -7.17 -7.61
C HIS A 71 0.39 -7.94 -6.27
N THR A 72 -0.67 -8.69 -5.99
CA THR A 72 -0.76 -9.67 -4.88
C THR A 72 -0.34 -11.05 -5.40
N GLN A 73 0.73 -11.63 -4.84
CA GLN A 73 1.05 -13.04 -5.05
C GLN A 73 0.24 -13.90 -4.09
N THR A 74 -1.02 -14.18 -4.43
CA THR A 74 -1.77 -15.24 -3.77
C THR A 74 -1.47 -16.56 -4.47
N THR A 75 -0.75 -17.47 -3.82
CA THR A 75 -0.52 -18.83 -4.33
C THR A 75 -1.84 -19.61 -4.35
N LYS A 76 -2.62 -19.49 -5.43
CA LYS A 76 -3.76 -20.37 -5.73
C LYS A 76 -3.62 -20.92 -7.15
N GLY A 77 -3.18 -22.18 -7.25
CA GLY A 77 -3.71 -23.12 -8.24
C GLY A 77 -3.56 -22.83 -9.74
N GLY A 78 -2.47 -22.20 -10.20
CA GLY A 78 -1.96 -22.39 -11.57
C GLY A 78 -2.84 -21.97 -12.76
N ASN A 79 -3.95 -21.26 -12.54
CA ASN A 79 -4.81 -20.76 -13.60
C ASN A 79 -4.89 -19.22 -13.56
N TYR A 80 -4.42 -18.60 -14.64
CA TYR A 80 -4.56 -17.16 -14.90
C TYR A 80 -6.00 -16.90 -15.34
N HIS A 81 -6.85 -16.50 -14.41
CA HIS A 81 -8.15 -15.92 -14.73
C HIS A 81 -7.97 -14.40 -14.79
N GLU A 82 -8.05 -13.87 -16.01
CA GLU A 82 -8.22 -12.46 -16.31
C GLU A 82 -9.60 -12.00 -15.79
N ASN A 83 -9.74 -11.91 -14.47
CA ASN A 83 -10.80 -11.15 -13.85
C ASN A 83 -10.14 -9.86 -13.36
N THR A 84 -10.48 -8.79 -14.06
CA THR A 84 -10.44 -7.40 -13.62
C THR A 84 -10.40 -7.27 -12.10
N TYR A 85 -9.51 -6.40 -11.58
CA TYR A 85 -9.38 -6.05 -10.16
C TYR A 85 -10.74 -5.77 -9.49
N ASP A 86 -11.41 -6.82 -9.01
CA ASP A 86 -12.79 -6.81 -8.50
C ASP A 86 -12.83 -6.45 -7.01
N GLY A 87 -12.43 -5.21 -6.68
CA GLY A 87 -12.74 -4.61 -5.38
C GLY A 87 -12.33 -5.43 -4.16
N GLU A 88 -11.19 -6.11 -4.22
CA GLU A 88 -10.71 -6.98 -3.14
C GLU A 88 -10.00 -6.20 -2.03
N ILE A 89 -9.44 -5.04 -2.40
CA ILE A 89 -8.90 -4.01 -1.51
C ILE A 89 -9.39 -2.65 -2.01
N ASP A 90 -9.51 -1.69 -1.10
CA ASP A 90 -9.91 -0.31 -1.41
C ASP A 90 -8.67 0.60 -1.61
N ALA A 91 -7.54 0.27 -0.97
CA ALA A 91 -6.29 1.03 -1.12
C ALA A 91 -5.03 0.20 -0.80
N PHE A 92 -3.89 0.67 -1.32
CA PHE A 92 -2.57 0.31 -0.80
C PHE A 92 -2.12 1.33 0.23
N VAL A 93 -1.69 0.85 1.40
CA VAL A 93 -1.01 1.69 2.40
C VAL A 93 0.46 1.35 2.41
N VAL A 94 1.28 2.28 1.94
CA VAL A 94 2.68 2.02 1.61
C VAL A 94 3.59 2.73 2.59
N ARG A 95 4.42 1.97 3.31
CA ARG A 95 5.48 2.56 4.14
C ARG A 95 6.77 2.66 3.36
N TYR A 96 7.40 3.83 3.36
CA TYR A 96 8.76 3.98 2.85
C TYR A 96 9.78 4.14 3.98
N PRO A 97 10.66 3.15 4.22
CA PRO A 97 11.65 3.23 5.29
C PRO A 97 12.63 4.40 5.14
N GLY A 98 12.89 4.87 3.90
CA GLY A 98 13.89 5.89 3.61
C GLY A 98 13.57 7.27 4.20
N ASN A 99 12.29 7.61 4.36
CA ASN A 99 11.85 8.84 5.03
C ASN A 99 10.91 8.58 6.21
N LYS A 100 10.59 7.31 6.50
CA LYS A 100 9.68 6.89 7.56
C LYS A 100 8.28 7.51 7.40
N LYS A 101 7.84 7.77 6.17
CA LYS A 101 6.48 8.23 5.88
C LYS A 101 5.62 7.11 5.31
N THR A 102 4.32 7.29 5.44
CA THR A 102 3.30 6.40 4.89
C THR A 102 2.55 7.12 3.78
N TYR A 103 2.10 6.34 2.80
CA TYR A 103 1.43 6.82 1.61
C TYR A 103 0.15 6.04 1.41
N TRP A 104 -0.93 6.73 1.10
CA TRP A 104 -2.23 6.16 0.78
C TRP A 104 -2.45 6.24 -0.72
N ILE A 105 -2.65 5.08 -1.37
CA ILE A 105 -2.91 5.01 -2.81
C ILE A 105 -4.24 4.30 -2.99
N ALA A 106 -5.25 5.03 -3.47
CA ALA A 106 -6.54 4.46 -3.80
C ALA A 106 -6.40 3.45 -4.95
N ILE A 107 -7.22 2.40 -4.95
CA ILE A 107 -7.07 1.29 -5.90
C ILE A 107 -7.28 1.72 -7.37
N ASP A 108 -8.10 2.74 -7.61
CA ASP A 108 -8.38 3.32 -8.92
C ASP A 108 -7.22 4.17 -9.48
N GLU A 109 -6.35 4.68 -8.61
CA GLU A 109 -5.11 5.36 -9.00
C GLU A 109 -3.91 4.40 -9.14
N ALA A 110 -4.04 3.17 -8.63
CA ALA A 110 -2.98 2.19 -8.64
C ALA A 110 -2.79 1.56 -10.04
N THR A 111 -1.55 1.55 -10.52
CA THR A 111 -1.19 0.82 -11.74
C THR A 111 -1.17 -0.70 -11.51
N GLU A 112 -1.36 -1.51 -12.56
CA GLU A 112 -1.56 -2.97 -12.45
C GLU A 112 -0.37 -3.81 -11.92
N GLN A 113 0.87 -3.34 -12.00
CA GLN A 113 2.05 -4.19 -11.70
C GLN A 113 2.96 -3.62 -10.60
N LYS A 114 3.25 -2.32 -10.70
CA LYS A 114 4.14 -1.59 -9.80
C LYS A 114 3.92 -0.10 -9.95
N MET A 115 3.98 0.63 -8.85
CA MET A 115 3.90 2.09 -8.87
C MET A 115 5.26 2.67 -8.45
N GLU A 116 5.69 3.74 -9.12
CA GLU A 116 6.90 4.49 -8.79
C GLU A 116 6.49 5.91 -8.39
N LEU A 117 6.71 6.27 -7.12
CA LEU A 117 6.45 7.62 -6.62
C LEU A 117 7.75 8.44 -6.61
N ARG A 118 7.66 9.70 -7.01
CA ARG A 118 8.81 10.60 -7.17
C ARG A 118 8.78 11.72 -6.13
N PHE A 119 9.91 11.98 -5.49
CA PHE A 119 10.07 13.08 -4.53
C PHE A 119 10.54 14.38 -5.18
N GLU A 120 11.29 14.29 -6.28
CA GLU A 120 11.84 15.44 -7.01
C GLU A 120 11.94 15.11 -8.50
N GLY A 121 11.67 16.09 -9.37
CA GLY A 121 11.81 15.95 -10.82
C GLY A 121 12.17 17.29 -11.48
N LYS A 122 12.90 17.24 -12.59
CA LYS A 122 13.21 18.43 -13.41
C LYS A 122 12.11 18.78 -14.41
N ILE A 123 11.27 17.79 -14.71
CA ILE A 123 10.17 17.88 -15.67
C ILE A 123 8.94 17.51 -14.88
N ASP A 124 7.97 18.41 -14.91
CA ASP A 124 6.62 18.14 -14.46
C ASP A 124 5.83 17.55 -15.63
N HIS A 125 5.26 16.37 -15.42
CA HIS A 125 4.53 15.63 -16.44
C HIS A 125 3.36 14.89 -15.79
N PRO A 126 2.14 14.95 -16.35
CA PRO A 126 0.93 14.36 -15.73
C PRO A 126 0.99 12.85 -15.49
N SER A 127 1.94 12.14 -16.10
CA SER A 127 2.16 10.70 -15.89
C SER A 127 3.13 10.39 -14.74
N ILE A 128 3.58 11.40 -14.00
CA ILE A 128 4.44 11.25 -12.83
C ILE A 128 3.53 11.18 -11.62
N ASN A 129 3.67 10.13 -10.83
CA ASN A 129 3.02 10.02 -9.55
C ASN A 129 3.90 10.74 -8.51
N TRP A 130 3.51 11.92 -8.07
CA TRP A 130 4.29 12.69 -7.09
C TRP A 130 4.05 12.12 -5.69
N ALA A 131 5.13 11.87 -4.94
CA ALA A 131 4.99 11.23 -3.64
C ALA A 131 4.18 12.08 -2.64
N GLU A 132 4.21 13.41 -2.78
CA GLU A 132 3.46 14.33 -1.93
C GLU A 132 1.94 14.22 -2.09
N GLU A 133 1.45 13.86 -3.28
CA GLU A 133 0.02 13.70 -3.57
C GLU A 133 -0.59 12.49 -2.84
N TYR A 134 0.25 11.50 -2.54
CA TYR A 134 -0.15 10.26 -1.87
C TYR A 134 0.30 10.23 -0.41
N GLU A 135 0.97 11.25 0.10
CA GLU A 135 1.48 11.23 1.47
C GLU A 135 0.32 11.24 2.46
N PHE A 136 0.27 10.26 3.36
CA PHE A 136 -0.76 10.22 4.38
C PHE A 136 -0.43 11.23 5.48
N ASP A 137 -1.26 12.25 5.60
CA ASP A 137 -1.13 13.37 6.53
C ASP A 137 -2.17 13.33 7.67
N GLY A 138 -2.93 12.25 7.75
CA GLY A 138 -3.97 12.04 8.75
C GLY A 138 -5.39 12.08 8.20
N GLU A 139 -5.57 12.34 6.90
CA GLU A 139 -6.86 12.25 6.22
C GLU A 139 -6.86 11.11 5.20
N ILE A 140 -7.93 10.31 5.19
CA ILE A 140 -8.16 9.28 4.17
C ILE A 140 -8.95 9.93 3.03
N PRO A 141 -8.45 9.88 1.77
CA PRO A 141 -9.20 10.37 0.62
C PRO A 141 -10.55 9.64 0.49
N PRO A 142 -11.63 10.33 0.09
CA PRO A 142 -12.93 9.71 -0.06
C PRO A 142 -12.88 8.61 -1.13
N LYS A 143 -13.68 7.56 -0.94
CA LYS A 143 -13.82 6.51 -1.97
C LYS A 143 -14.34 7.11 -3.26
N SER A 144 -13.67 6.77 -4.36
CA SER A 144 -14.12 7.11 -5.69
C SER A 144 -15.46 6.42 -5.99
N GLY A 145 -16.56 7.18 -5.99
CA GLY A 145 -17.87 6.73 -6.48
C GLY A 145 -18.92 6.35 -5.44
N SER A 146 -18.87 6.88 -4.22
CA SER A 146 -19.98 6.81 -3.24
C SER A 146 -21.16 7.70 -3.60
#